data_AF-A0A6P8FEI7-F1
#
_entry.id   AF-A0A6P8FEI7-F1
#
_cell.length_a   1.000
_cell.length_b   1.000
_cell.length_c   1.000
_cell.angle_alpha   90.00
_cell.angle_beta   90.00
_cell.angle_gamma   90.00
#
_symmetry.space_group_name_H-M   'P 1'
#
loop_
_entity.id
_entity.type
_entity.pdbx_description
1 polymer ?
#
loop_
_entity_poly.entity_id
_entity_poly.type
_entity_poly.pdbx_seq_one_letter_code
_entity_poly.pdbx_strand_id
1 'polypeptide(L)'
;MTLSLGDGDPLNDGKTSEEMHDSYCIVCMDNIQNKKTLKCSHSFCSSCIDDVFRVKPACPVCNTFYGTYYGTQPRDGVMKVTRIWQALPGYESSGTIVIDYHFPPGIQGPEHQNPGKRYSSTSRRAFLPACEEGERVLQLLTTAFKRRLIFTIGTSSTTGLSNVITWNDIHHKTNLGGALDTQIQVTSDGFRRSCT
;
A
#
# COMPACT_ATOMS: atom_id res chain seq x y z
N MET A 1 40.21 34.43 -59.12
CA MET A 1 39.38 35.36 -58.32
C MET A 1 37.97 34.81 -58.33
N THR A 2 37.35 34.76 -57.13
CA THR A 2 35.90 34.63 -56.83
C THR A 2 35.18 33.35 -57.28
N LEU A 3 34.29 32.68 -56.55
CA LEU A 3 33.63 32.71 -55.21
C LEU A 3 32.88 31.34 -55.13
N SER A 4 32.94 30.56 -54.03
CA SER A 4 31.84 30.32 -53.04
C SER A 4 30.58 29.61 -53.64
N LEU A 5 29.87 28.61 -53.08
CA LEU A 5 29.59 28.08 -51.74
C LEU A 5 28.93 26.67 -51.88
N GLY A 6 28.83 25.91 -50.79
CA GLY A 6 27.96 24.74 -50.69
C GLY A 6 28.03 24.07 -49.31
N ASP A 7 27.24 24.58 -48.38
CA ASP A 7 27.11 24.24 -46.97
C ASP A 7 26.62 22.80 -46.67
N GLY A 8 27.03 22.28 -45.51
CA GLY A 8 26.46 21.10 -44.86
C GLY A 8 26.53 21.27 -43.34
N ASP A 9 25.34 21.36 -42.72
CA ASP A 9 25.04 21.79 -41.35
C ASP A 9 25.86 21.17 -40.21
N PRO A 10 26.27 21.95 -39.20
CA PRO A 10 26.61 21.46 -37.88
C PRO A 10 25.32 21.30 -37.06
N LEU A 11 25.14 20.15 -36.41
CA LEU A 11 24.26 19.82 -35.27
C LEU A 11 23.62 18.44 -35.48
N ASN A 12 24.46 17.41 -35.43
CA ASN A 12 24.03 16.07 -35.05
C ASN A 12 24.48 15.83 -33.61
N ASP A 13 23.74 16.38 -32.64
CA ASP A 13 23.93 16.04 -31.23
C ASP A 13 23.29 14.67 -31.00
N GLY A 14 24.10 13.62 -31.19
CA GLY A 14 23.72 12.22 -31.10
C GLY A 14 23.31 11.77 -29.70
N LYS A 15 22.22 12.33 -29.16
CA LYS A 15 21.56 11.82 -27.95
C LYS A 15 20.69 10.63 -28.32
N THR A 16 20.92 9.51 -27.64
CA THR A 16 20.10 8.31 -27.76
C THR A 16 18.71 8.57 -27.15
N SER A 17 17.68 7.87 -27.63
CA SER A 17 16.29 8.04 -27.16
C SER A 17 16.11 7.77 -25.66
N GLU A 18 17.04 7.08 -25.03
CA GLU A 18 17.06 6.77 -23.59
C GLU A 18 17.53 7.97 -22.75
N GLU A 19 18.37 8.86 -23.29
CA GLU A 19 18.83 10.07 -22.57
C GLU A 19 17.77 11.19 -22.53
N MET A 20 16.76 11.13 -23.40
CA MET A 20 15.70 12.14 -23.48
C MET A 20 14.66 12.04 -22.35
N HIS A 21 14.48 10.86 -21.76
CA HIS A 21 13.47 10.64 -20.70
C HIS A 21 13.95 11.10 -19.31
N ASP A 22 15.24 11.34 -19.15
CA ASP A 22 15.86 11.64 -17.86
C ASP A 22 16.08 13.14 -17.59
N SER A 23 15.73 13.97 -18.58
CA SER A 23 15.83 15.44 -18.55
C SER A 23 14.48 16.16 -18.47
N TYR A 24 13.34 15.46 -18.55
CA TYR A 24 12.01 16.07 -18.60
C TYR A 24 11.17 15.79 -17.35
N CYS A 25 10.54 16.84 -16.80
CA CYS A 25 9.70 16.76 -15.61
C CYS A 25 8.23 16.60 -16.00
N ILE A 26 7.61 15.47 -15.66
CA ILE A 26 6.19 15.21 -15.99
C ILE A 26 5.19 16.06 -15.20
N VAL A 27 5.62 16.79 -14.18
CA VAL A 27 4.74 17.63 -13.36
C VAL A 27 4.56 19.00 -13.99
N CYS A 28 5.64 19.63 -14.45
CA CYS A 28 5.58 20.93 -15.13
C CYS A 28 5.65 20.83 -16.65
N MET A 29 5.87 19.63 -17.20
CA MET A 29 6.00 19.40 -18.63
C MET A 29 7.12 20.23 -19.28
N ASP A 30 8.25 20.37 -18.58
CA ASP A 30 9.45 21.08 -19.06
C ASP A 30 10.73 20.39 -18.57
N ASN A 31 11.89 20.86 -19.03
CA ASN A 31 13.20 20.40 -18.58
C ASN A 31 13.34 20.48 -17.06
N ILE A 32 13.89 19.44 -16.46
CA ILE A 32 14.08 19.33 -15.02
C ILE A 32 15.00 20.45 -14.51
N GLN A 33 14.44 21.32 -13.67
CA GLN A 33 15.17 22.34 -12.92
C GLN A 33 15.44 21.86 -11.50
N ASN A 34 16.70 21.93 -11.04
CA ASN A 34 17.11 21.43 -9.72
C ASN A 34 16.66 19.97 -9.49
N LYS A 35 17.26 19.04 -10.25
CA LYS A 35 16.87 17.62 -10.30
C LYS A 35 16.79 17.00 -8.90
N LYS A 36 15.62 16.45 -8.58
CA LYS A 36 15.39 15.64 -7.38
C LYS A 36 14.97 14.24 -7.81
N THR A 37 15.81 13.26 -7.48
CA THR A 37 15.56 11.84 -7.76
C THR A 37 15.04 11.14 -6.51
N LEU A 38 13.90 10.48 -6.64
CA LEU A 38 13.28 9.73 -5.55
C LEU A 38 13.90 8.34 -5.39
N LYS A 39 13.60 7.63 -4.29
CA LYS A 39 14.07 6.24 -4.06
C LYS A 39 13.59 5.23 -5.11
N CYS A 40 12.54 5.56 -5.86
CA CYS A 40 12.04 4.77 -6.98
C CYS A 40 12.71 5.13 -8.31
N SER A 41 13.81 5.89 -8.27
CA SER A 41 14.61 6.35 -9.41
C SER A 41 13.95 7.34 -10.38
N HIS A 42 12.70 7.73 -10.16
CA HIS A 42 12.06 8.80 -10.95
C HIS A 42 12.55 10.19 -10.52
N SER A 43 12.75 11.07 -11.50
CA SER A 43 13.28 12.42 -11.30
C SER A 43 12.30 13.51 -11.71
N PHE A 44 12.34 14.61 -10.97
CA PHE A 44 11.46 15.77 -11.16
C PHE A 44 12.23 17.06 -10.84
N CYS A 45 11.65 18.21 -11.20
CA CYS A 45 12.07 19.47 -10.59
C CYS A 45 11.84 19.41 -9.07
N SER A 46 12.78 19.89 -8.26
CA SER A 46 12.64 19.86 -6.80
C SER A 46 11.35 20.53 -6.32
N SER A 47 11.04 21.73 -6.84
CA SER A 47 9.81 22.46 -6.48
C SER A 47 8.55 21.68 -6.85
N CYS A 48 8.50 21.12 -8.05
CA CYS A 48 7.36 20.35 -8.53
C CYS A 48 7.05 19.14 -7.65
N ILE A 49 8.07 18.34 -7.30
CA ILE A 49 7.83 17.16 -6.48
C ILE A 49 7.53 17.53 -5.02
N ASP A 50 8.09 18.63 -4.51
CA ASP A 50 7.76 19.14 -3.18
C ASP A 50 6.30 19.57 -3.09
N ASP A 51 5.76 20.25 -4.11
CA ASP A 51 4.36 20.65 -4.16
C ASP A 51 3.41 19.46 -4.28
N VAL A 52 3.75 18.46 -5.10
CA VAL A 52 3.02 17.17 -5.12
C VAL A 52 3.00 16.56 -3.72
N PHE A 53 4.15 16.50 -3.04
CA PHE A 53 4.27 15.87 -1.73
C PHE A 53 3.52 16.60 -0.61
N ARG A 54 3.22 17.90 -0.76
CA ARG A 54 2.33 18.62 0.17
C ARG A 54 0.90 18.09 0.14
N VAL A 55 0.44 17.57 -1.00
CA VAL A 55 -0.91 17.02 -1.18
C VAL A 55 -0.91 15.52 -0.92
N LYS A 56 -0.04 14.78 -1.62
CA LYS A 56 0.11 13.34 -1.49
C LYS A 56 1.59 12.99 -1.66
N PRO A 57 2.26 12.48 -0.62
CA PRO A 57 3.66 12.13 -0.72
C PRO A 57 3.83 10.80 -1.43
N ALA A 58 3.48 10.74 -2.72
CA ALA A 58 3.65 9.59 -3.58
C ALA A 58 4.21 10.02 -4.94
N CYS A 59 5.07 9.20 -5.53
CA CYS A 59 5.63 9.46 -6.84
C CYS A 59 4.51 9.58 -7.90
N PRO A 60 4.44 10.65 -8.70
CA PRO A 60 3.47 10.79 -9.78
C PRO A 60 3.57 9.73 -10.89
N VAL A 61 4.71 9.05 -11.01
CA VAL A 61 4.95 8.03 -12.06
C VAL A 61 4.51 6.64 -11.59
N CYS A 62 5.00 6.18 -10.45
CA CYS A 62 4.81 4.80 -9.98
C CYS A 62 4.03 4.68 -8.66
N ASN A 63 3.57 5.80 -8.10
CA ASN A 63 2.81 5.85 -6.86
C ASN A 63 3.54 5.31 -5.61
N THR A 64 4.86 5.09 -5.67
CA THR A 64 5.69 4.78 -4.49
C THR A 64 5.49 5.88 -3.45
N PHE A 65 5.09 5.51 -2.22
CA PHE A 65 4.77 6.44 -1.15
C PHE A 65 6.03 6.82 -0.35
N TYR A 66 6.15 8.10 0.02
CA TYR A 66 7.29 8.73 0.68
C TYR A 66 6.86 9.31 2.03
N GLY A 67 6.73 8.46 3.03
CA GLY A 67 6.35 8.86 4.38
C GLY A 67 5.70 7.72 5.14
N THR A 68 5.09 8.02 6.28
CA THR A 68 4.25 7.04 6.98
C THR A 68 2.80 7.28 6.59
N TYR A 69 2.24 6.35 5.82
CA TYR A 69 0.81 6.37 5.48
C TYR A 69 0.00 5.86 6.67
N TYR A 70 -1.04 6.62 7.04
CA TYR A 70 -2.02 6.23 8.06
C TYR A 70 -3.40 6.13 7.44
N GLY A 71 -4.14 5.08 7.79
CA GLY A 71 -5.52 4.89 7.34
C GLY A 71 -6.54 5.45 8.32
N THR A 72 -7.79 5.07 8.08
CA THR A 72 -8.97 5.57 8.80
C THR A 72 -9.60 4.52 9.72
N GLN A 73 -8.90 3.44 10.07
CA GLN A 73 -9.35 2.49 11.10
C GLN A 73 -9.67 3.22 12.43
N PRO A 74 -10.75 2.90 13.15
CA PRO A 74 -11.02 3.48 14.47
C PRO A 74 -9.86 3.26 15.47
N ARG A 75 -9.60 4.27 16.32
CA ARG A 75 -8.39 4.31 17.18
C ARG A 75 -8.48 3.42 18.42
N ASP A 76 -9.70 3.11 18.84
CA ASP A 76 -10.07 2.30 20.00
C ASP A 76 -10.13 0.80 19.70
N GLY A 77 -9.69 0.39 18.50
CA GLY A 77 -9.51 -1.01 18.15
C GLY A 77 -8.41 -1.70 18.96
N VAL A 78 -8.64 -2.96 19.28
CA VAL A 78 -7.67 -3.84 19.92
C VAL A 78 -7.35 -5.00 18.99
N MET A 79 -6.07 -5.31 18.82
CA MET A 79 -5.56 -6.51 18.15
C MET A 79 -4.91 -7.42 19.20
N LYS A 80 -5.43 -8.64 19.33
CA LYS A 80 -4.88 -9.68 20.23
C LYS A 80 -4.35 -10.83 19.39
N VAL A 81 -3.20 -11.36 19.81
CA VAL A 81 -2.54 -12.46 19.11
C VAL A 81 -2.36 -13.62 20.07
N THR A 82 -2.77 -14.81 19.64
CA THR A 82 -2.55 -16.05 20.37
C THR A 82 -1.98 -17.11 19.43
N ARG A 83 -1.35 -18.15 19.98
CA ARG A 83 -0.79 -19.26 19.21
C ARG A 83 -1.37 -20.57 19.74
N ILE A 84 -1.79 -21.43 18.82
CA ILE A 84 -2.39 -22.73 19.12
C ILE A 84 -1.66 -23.82 18.34
N TRP A 85 -1.71 -25.05 18.86
CA TRP A 85 -1.05 -26.21 18.24
C TRP A 85 -1.79 -26.77 17.03
N GLN A 86 -3.08 -26.47 16.89
CA GLN A 86 -3.87 -26.92 15.75
C GLN A 86 -3.28 -26.33 14.46
N ALA A 87 -2.93 -27.20 13.51
CA ALA A 87 -2.41 -26.80 12.21
C ALA A 87 -3.52 -26.31 11.27
N LEU A 88 -3.16 -25.41 10.36
CA LEU A 88 -4.00 -25.05 9.23
C LEU A 88 -3.81 -26.09 8.10
N PRO A 89 -4.84 -26.36 7.28
CA PRO A 89 -4.69 -27.19 6.09
C PRO A 89 -3.57 -26.64 5.17
N GLY A 90 -2.62 -27.50 4.81
CA GLY A 90 -1.42 -27.16 4.03
C GLY A 90 -0.22 -26.66 4.86
N TYR A 91 -0.33 -26.65 6.18
CA TYR A 91 0.73 -26.28 7.13
C TYR A 91 0.79 -27.26 8.31
N GLU A 92 0.69 -28.57 8.03
CA GLU A 92 0.50 -29.64 9.01
C GLU A 92 1.64 -29.75 10.04
N SER A 93 2.83 -29.28 9.69
CA SER A 93 4.02 -29.25 10.56
C SER A 93 4.09 -28.02 11.47
N SER A 94 3.14 -27.08 11.35
CA SER A 94 3.14 -25.80 12.06
C SER A 94 1.87 -25.63 12.88
N GLY A 95 1.95 -24.90 14.00
CA GLY A 95 0.76 -24.44 14.71
C GLY A 95 0.00 -23.35 13.95
N THR A 96 -0.92 -22.68 14.62
CA THR A 96 -1.68 -21.53 14.06
C THR A 96 -1.51 -20.31 14.95
N ILE A 97 -1.24 -19.15 14.34
CA ILE A 97 -1.37 -17.84 14.95
C ILE A 97 -2.81 -17.38 14.74
N VAL A 98 -3.53 -17.11 15.82
CA VAL A 98 -4.88 -16.56 15.81
C VAL A 98 -4.81 -15.08 16.14
N ILE A 99 -5.40 -14.25 15.27
CA ILE A 99 -5.47 -12.81 15.45
C ILE A 99 -6.92 -12.41 15.66
N ASP A 100 -7.21 -11.85 16.82
CA ASP A 100 -8.53 -11.34 17.19
C ASP A 100 -8.52 -9.81 17.18
N TYR A 101 -9.34 -9.23 16.31
CA TYR A 101 -9.62 -7.81 16.26
C TYR A 101 -10.93 -7.52 16.98
N HIS A 102 -10.95 -6.48 17.81
CA HIS A 102 -12.15 -5.99 18.46
C HIS A 102 -12.21 -4.47 18.41
N PHE A 103 -13.36 -3.95 17.99
CA PHE A 103 -13.67 -2.53 17.97
C PHE A 103 -14.98 -2.29 18.74
N PRO A 104 -15.00 -1.37 19.73
CA PRO A 104 -16.24 -0.92 20.34
C PRO A 104 -17.08 -0.08 19.36
N PRO A 105 -18.36 0.22 19.66
CA PRO A 105 -19.12 1.17 18.86
C PRO A 105 -18.62 2.60 19.10
N GLY A 106 -18.78 3.48 18.12
CA GLY A 106 -18.30 4.86 18.25
C GLY A 106 -18.95 5.85 17.29
N ILE A 107 -18.34 7.03 17.19
CA ILE A 107 -18.75 8.12 16.31
C ILE A 107 -17.68 8.35 15.25
N GLN A 108 -18.10 8.51 13.99
CA GLN A 108 -17.22 8.84 12.88
C GLN A 108 -16.55 10.21 13.10
N GLY A 109 -15.22 10.21 13.16
CA GLY A 109 -14.41 11.42 13.13
C GLY A 109 -14.37 12.10 11.75
N PRO A 110 -13.71 13.27 11.64
CA PRO A 110 -13.61 14.05 10.40
C PRO A 110 -12.97 13.31 9.23
N GLU A 111 -12.20 12.25 9.48
CA GLU A 111 -11.52 11.46 8.46
C GLU A 111 -12.44 10.43 7.75
N HIS A 112 -13.65 10.21 8.23
CA HIS A 112 -14.58 9.22 7.67
C HIS A 112 -15.62 9.85 6.75
N GLN A 113 -16.31 9.01 5.97
CA GLN A 113 -17.30 9.45 4.98
C GLN A 113 -18.45 10.27 5.59
N ASN A 114 -18.90 9.95 6.80
CA ASN A 114 -20.04 10.61 7.44
C ASN A 114 -19.71 11.08 8.87
N PRO A 115 -18.95 12.17 9.04
CA PRO A 115 -18.57 12.68 10.36
C PRO A 115 -19.79 12.91 11.26
N GLY A 116 -19.67 12.54 12.54
CA GLY A 116 -20.75 12.64 13.53
C GLY A 116 -21.78 11.49 13.50
N LYS A 117 -21.77 10.62 12.49
CA LYS A 117 -22.64 9.43 12.46
C LYS A 117 -22.07 8.30 13.33
N ARG A 118 -22.96 7.51 13.92
CA ARG A 118 -22.60 6.31 14.71
C ARG A 118 -22.14 5.17 13.80
N TYR A 119 -21.28 4.32 14.34
CA TYR A 119 -21.00 2.98 13.83
C TYR A 119 -21.08 1.97 14.97
N SER A 120 -21.48 0.74 14.66
CA SER A 120 -21.59 -0.36 15.63
C SER A 120 -20.24 -1.02 15.90
N SER A 121 -20.15 -1.74 17.03
CA SER A 121 -18.98 -2.58 17.33
C SER A 121 -18.76 -3.66 16.28
N THR A 122 -17.53 -4.18 16.22
CA THR A 122 -17.18 -5.29 15.35
C THR A 122 -16.07 -6.12 15.96
N SER A 123 -16.16 -7.44 15.77
CA SER A 123 -15.08 -8.37 16.05
C SER A 123 -14.79 -9.21 14.82
N ARG A 124 -13.51 -9.43 14.53
CA ARG A 124 -13.07 -10.30 13.42
C ARG A 124 -11.91 -11.15 13.88
N ARG A 125 -11.89 -12.39 13.39
CA ARG A 125 -10.83 -13.35 13.65
C ARG A 125 -10.13 -13.69 12.34
N ALA A 126 -8.81 -13.77 12.40
CA ALA A 126 -7.96 -14.17 11.29
C ALA A 126 -6.92 -15.22 11.73
N PHE A 127 -6.39 -15.96 10.76
CA PHE A 127 -5.47 -17.07 11.01
C PHE A 127 -4.23 -16.95 10.11
N LEU A 128 -3.06 -17.23 10.69
CA LEU A 128 -1.80 -17.45 9.97
C LEU A 128 -1.19 -18.78 10.43
N PRO A 129 -0.43 -19.48 9.58
CA PRO A 129 0.40 -20.58 10.06
C PRO A 129 1.46 -20.05 11.04
N ALA A 130 1.75 -20.79 12.10
CA ALA A 130 2.81 -20.47 13.06
C ALA A 130 4.19 -20.95 12.56
N CYS A 131 4.53 -20.59 11.32
CA CYS A 131 5.85 -20.76 10.72
C CYS A 131 6.54 -19.40 10.56
N GLU A 132 7.80 -19.41 10.11
CA GLU A 132 8.61 -18.18 9.94
C GLU A 132 7.92 -17.15 9.02
N GLU A 133 7.34 -17.60 7.90
CA GLU A 133 6.57 -16.76 7.00
C GLU A 133 5.36 -16.12 7.70
N GLY A 134 4.58 -16.91 8.44
CA GLY A 134 3.42 -16.39 9.16
C GLY A 134 3.79 -15.38 10.24
N GLU A 135 4.93 -15.54 10.91
CA GLU A 135 5.45 -14.55 11.85
C GLU A 135 5.86 -13.24 11.14
N ARG A 136 6.47 -13.31 9.94
CA ARG A 136 6.76 -12.11 9.14
C ARG A 136 5.48 -11.39 8.74
N VAL A 137 4.46 -12.14 8.29
CA VAL A 137 3.14 -11.56 7.97
C VAL A 137 2.51 -10.93 9.21
N LEU A 138 2.58 -11.57 10.37
CA LEU A 138 2.08 -11.02 11.63
C LEU A 138 2.74 -9.67 11.97
N GLN A 139 4.05 -9.52 11.77
CA GLN A 139 4.75 -8.26 12.00
C GLN A 139 4.27 -7.15 11.07
N LEU A 140 4.03 -7.48 9.80
CA LEU A 140 3.45 -6.55 8.81
C LEU A 140 2.03 -6.14 9.21
N LEU A 141 1.18 -7.10 9.59
CA LEU A 141 -0.20 -6.83 10.03
C LEU A 141 -0.23 -6.01 11.33
N THR A 142 0.67 -6.27 12.27
CA THR A 142 0.81 -5.47 13.50
C THR A 142 1.19 -4.03 13.17
N THR A 143 2.11 -3.84 12.21
CA THR A 143 2.50 -2.50 11.74
C THR A 143 1.35 -1.80 11.03
N ALA A 144 0.65 -2.50 10.14
CA ALA A 144 -0.53 -1.97 9.44
C ALA A 144 -1.66 -1.60 10.42
N PHE A 145 -1.90 -2.41 11.46
CA PHE A 145 -2.90 -2.11 12.49
C PHE A 145 -2.53 -0.85 13.27
N LYS A 146 -1.26 -0.71 13.71
CA LYS A 146 -0.75 0.51 14.36
C LYS A 146 -0.87 1.75 13.47
N ARG A 147 -0.73 1.57 12.15
CA ARG A 147 -0.91 2.61 11.14
C ARG A 147 -2.36 2.79 10.69
N ARG A 148 -3.32 2.13 11.33
CA ARG A 148 -4.76 2.27 11.04
C ARG A 148 -5.17 1.81 9.62
N LEU A 149 -4.46 0.83 9.05
CA LEU A 149 -4.60 0.39 7.65
C LEU A 149 -5.40 -0.89 7.44
N ILE A 150 -5.70 -1.65 8.50
CA ILE A 150 -6.37 -2.95 8.37
C ILE A 150 -7.87 -2.78 8.11
N PHE A 151 -8.49 -1.80 8.78
CA PHE A 151 -9.92 -1.52 8.70
C PHE A 151 -10.19 -0.08 8.27
N THR A 152 -11.44 0.16 7.89
CA THR A 152 -11.99 1.50 7.69
C THR A 152 -13.45 1.51 8.12
N ILE A 153 -14.08 2.69 8.15
CA ILE A 153 -15.54 2.82 8.23
C ILE A 153 -16.05 3.16 6.84
N GLY A 154 -16.96 2.33 6.34
CA GLY A 154 -17.51 2.53 5.00
C GLY A 154 -18.78 1.74 4.80
N THR A 155 -18.97 1.31 3.55
CA THR A 155 -20.07 0.44 3.14
C THR A 155 -19.57 -0.98 2.97
N SER A 156 -20.19 -1.93 3.67
CA SER A 156 -19.90 -3.35 3.53
C SER A 156 -20.20 -3.82 2.12
N SER A 157 -19.22 -4.39 1.44
CA SER A 157 -19.39 -4.94 0.08
C SER A 157 -20.34 -6.16 0.06
N THR A 158 -20.40 -6.93 1.14
CA THR A 158 -21.22 -8.14 1.22
C THR A 158 -22.66 -7.88 1.63
N THR A 159 -22.90 -6.86 2.46
CA THR A 159 -24.24 -6.59 3.02
C THR A 159 -24.84 -5.27 2.55
N GLY A 160 -24.06 -4.41 1.88
CA GLY A 160 -24.49 -3.06 1.47
C GLY A 160 -24.70 -2.08 2.63
N LEU A 161 -24.44 -2.48 3.88
CA LEU A 161 -24.64 -1.62 5.04
C LEU A 161 -23.56 -0.54 5.12
N SER A 162 -23.97 0.72 5.17
CA SER A 162 -23.09 1.87 5.38
C SER A 162 -22.85 2.15 6.87
N ASN A 163 -21.80 2.92 7.17
CA ASN A 163 -21.40 3.30 8.53
C ASN A 163 -20.99 2.10 9.40
N VAL A 164 -20.34 1.11 8.79
CA VAL A 164 -19.87 -0.09 9.49
C VAL A 164 -18.36 -0.24 9.32
N ILE A 165 -17.73 -0.93 10.27
CA ILE A 165 -16.31 -1.25 10.21
C ILE A 165 -16.11 -2.40 9.21
N THR A 166 -15.42 -2.11 8.12
CA THR A 166 -15.10 -3.07 7.07
C THR A 166 -13.60 -3.31 7.01
N TRP A 167 -13.20 -4.43 6.42
CA TRP A 167 -11.83 -4.55 5.92
C TRP A 167 -11.55 -3.36 4.99
N ASN A 168 -10.33 -2.84 5.06
CA ASN A 168 -9.79 -1.97 4.03
C ASN A 168 -9.18 -2.86 2.93
N ASP A 169 -7.98 -2.56 2.42
CA ASP A 169 -7.37 -3.29 1.30
C ASP A 169 -6.45 -4.46 1.71
N ILE A 170 -6.47 -4.87 2.99
CA ILE A 170 -5.64 -5.98 3.50
C ILE A 170 -6.54 -7.15 3.86
N HIS A 171 -6.67 -8.09 2.93
CA HIS A 171 -7.51 -9.27 3.10
C HIS A 171 -6.88 -10.27 4.09
N HIS A 172 -7.74 -10.89 4.91
CA HIS A 172 -7.36 -11.87 5.92
C HIS A 172 -8.04 -13.21 5.66
N LYS A 173 -7.35 -14.31 5.96
CA LYS A 173 -7.99 -15.63 6.05
C LYS A 173 -8.85 -15.70 7.31
N THR A 174 -10.16 -15.83 7.17
CA THR A 174 -11.14 -15.77 8.27
C THR A 174 -11.76 -17.13 8.63
N ASN A 175 -11.37 -18.21 7.95
CA ASN A 175 -11.86 -19.56 8.21
C ASN A 175 -10.71 -20.57 8.35
N LEU A 176 -10.88 -21.56 9.24
CA LEU A 176 -9.95 -22.68 9.46
C LEU A 176 -10.06 -23.76 8.38
N GLY A 177 -11.24 -23.90 7.75
CA GLY A 177 -11.49 -24.86 6.66
C GLY A 177 -11.74 -24.19 5.31
N GLY A 178 -11.23 -24.79 4.23
CA GLY A 178 -11.42 -24.34 2.84
C GLY A 178 -10.13 -24.40 2.03
N ALA A 179 -10.03 -25.44 1.18
CA ALA A 179 -8.99 -25.55 0.16
C ALA A 179 -9.37 -24.65 -1.02
N LEU A 180 -8.88 -23.41 -1.05
CA LEU A 180 -8.55 -22.64 -2.27
C LEU A 180 -8.20 -21.17 -1.98
N ASP A 181 -8.51 -20.63 -0.79
CA ASP A 181 -8.21 -19.22 -0.47
C ASP A 181 -7.13 -19.08 0.60
N THR A 182 -5.93 -19.56 0.27
CA THR A 182 -4.71 -19.45 1.09
C THR A 182 -3.94 -18.15 0.86
N GLN A 183 -4.51 -17.16 0.19
CA GLN A 183 -3.80 -15.91 -0.06
C GLN A 183 -4.29 -14.80 0.86
N ILE A 184 -3.47 -14.45 1.84
CA ILE A 184 -3.43 -13.05 2.28
C ILE A 184 -2.86 -12.29 1.09
N GLN A 185 -3.76 -11.69 0.30
CA GLN A 185 -3.36 -10.80 -0.76
C GLN A 185 -2.93 -9.47 -0.12
N VAL A 186 -1.69 -9.40 0.35
CA VAL A 186 -1.01 -8.13 0.52
C VAL A 186 -0.60 -7.72 -0.89
N THR A 187 -1.33 -6.78 -1.50
CA THR A 187 -1.03 -6.31 -2.85
C THR A 187 0.27 -5.51 -2.87
N SER A 188 1.39 -6.20 -3.05
CA SER A 188 2.51 -5.87 -3.95
C SER A 188 3.55 -6.99 -3.82
N ASP A 189 3.64 -7.79 -4.88
CA ASP A 189 4.67 -8.79 -5.18
C ASP A 189 4.75 -10.05 -4.29
N GLY A 190 3.92 -11.03 -4.64
CA GLY A 190 4.35 -12.41 -4.85
C GLY A 190 4.94 -13.15 -3.66
N PHE A 191 4.13 -13.43 -2.63
CA PHE A 191 4.50 -14.42 -1.62
C PHE A 191 4.24 -15.84 -2.15
N ARG A 192 5.29 -16.52 -2.66
CA ARG A 192 5.24 -17.96 -2.96
C ARG A 192 5.19 -18.75 -1.65
N ARG A 193 4.40 -19.83 -1.63
CA ARG A 193 4.30 -20.79 -0.51
C ARG A 193 5.71 -21.19 -0.07
N SER A 194 6.14 -20.86 1.15
CA SER A 194 7.43 -21.33 1.68
C SER A 194 7.33 -21.82 3.13
N CYS A 195 6.25 -22.54 3.46
CA CYS A 195 6.23 -23.41 4.64
C CYS A 195 5.90 -24.84 4.17
N THR A 196 6.87 -25.49 3.56
CA THR A 196 6.96 -26.94 3.38
C THR A 196 8.39 -27.35 3.58
#